data_AF-A0A4Y4XKP8-F1
#
_entry.id   AF-A0A4Y4XKP8-F1
#
_cell.length_a   1.000
_cell.length_b   1.000
_cell.length_c   1.000
_cell.angle_alpha   90.00
_cell.angle_beta   90.00
_cell.angle_gamma   90.00
#
_symmetry.space_group_name_H-M   'P 1'
#
loop_
_entity.id
_entity.type
_entity.pdbx_description
1 polymer ?
#
loop_
_entity_poly.entity_id
_entity_poly.type
_entity_poly.pdbx_seq_one_letter_code
_entity_poly.pdbx_strand_id
1 'polypeptide(L)'
;NKILDHLFSLPHITLKNNAHFALGIVTGNNKEKLHPKQEKNTIPIFRGSDILKDGLKAPSQFINADLKDCQQVAPLSLYQAREKIVYKFISSKLVFFYDNEQRLFLNSTNMFVLKENFPINAHALKELLNSDLMQFIFESLFKTHKILRKDLECLPLFVQFINNSFDEKFYLKNLGIEKKDPKHFTIRKNHACCLSFSFRG
;
A
#
# COMPACT_ATOMS: atom_id res chain seq x y z
N ASN A 1 -7.51 21.15 -6.24
CA ASN A 1 -8.34 20.86 -5.05
C ASN A 1 -7.53 21.43 -3.92
N LYS A 2 -7.98 22.50 -3.23
CA LYS A 2 -7.12 23.30 -2.33
C LYS A 2 -6.29 22.47 -1.34
N ILE A 3 -6.83 21.35 -0.86
CA ILE A 3 -6.12 20.45 0.06
C ILE A 3 -5.01 19.68 -0.66
N LEU A 4 -5.29 19.12 -1.84
CA LEU A 4 -4.27 18.50 -2.67
C LEU A 4 -3.19 19.52 -3.05
N ASP A 5 -3.59 20.71 -3.48
CA ASP A 5 -2.67 21.77 -3.91
C ASP A 5 -1.73 22.16 -2.75
N HIS A 6 -2.24 22.21 -1.50
CA HIS A 6 -1.43 22.39 -0.29
C HIS A 6 -0.52 21.20 0.02
N LEU A 7 -1.03 19.97 -0.03
CA LEU A 7 -0.23 18.79 0.27
C LEU A 7 0.92 18.60 -0.73
N PHE A 8 0.66 18.78 -2.01
CA PHE A 8 1.66 18.64 -3.07
C PHE A 8 2.67 19.80 -3.12
N SER A 9 2.40 20.94 -2.48
CA SER A 9 3.37 22.03 -2.35
C SER A 9 4.41 21.78 -1.25
N LEU A 10 4.13 20.88 -0.31
CA LEU A 10 5.06 20.49 0.74
C LEU A 10 6.12 19.52 0.18
N PRO A 11 7.37 19.58 0.69
CA PRO A 11 8.39 18.58 0.37
C PRO A 11 7.91 17.17 0.71
N HIS A 12 7.99 16.26 -0.25
CA HIS A 12 7.56 14.87 -0.13
C HIS A 12 8.42 13.97 -1.01
N ILE A 13 8.37 12.67 -0.73
CA ILE A 13 8.87 11.63 -1.64
C ILE A 13 7.70 10.78 -2.14
N THR A 14 7.96 9.89 -3.10
CA THR A 14 6.96 8.93 -3.57
C THR A 14 7.56 7.52 -3.66
N LEU A 15 6.72 6.52 -3.94
CA LEU A 15 7.20 5.15 -4.20
C LEU A 15 7.91 4.99 -5.54
N LYS A 16 7.83 6.00 -6.42
CA LYS A 16 8.48 5.96 -7.74
C LYS A 16 9.98 5.77 -7.55
N ASN A 17 10.53 4.74 -8.18
CA ASN A 17 11.94 4.32 -8.06
C ASN A 17 12.41 3.91 -6.66
N ASN A 18 11.52 3.84 -5.66
CA ASN A 18 11.83 3.53 -4.26
C ASN A 18 11.32 2.15 -3.80
N ALA A 19 10.61 1.43 -4.68
CA ALA A 19 10.12 0.08 -4.39
C ALA A 19 10.19 -0.83 -5.63
N HIS A 20 10.33 -2.13 -5.39
CA HIS A 20 10.23 -3.18 -6.40
C HIS A 20 8.82 -3.80 -6.34
N PHE A 21 8.00 -3.48 -7.33
CA PHE A 21 6.63 -3.99 -7.43
C PHE A 21 6.59 -5.38 -8.06
N ALA A 22 5.67 -6.21 -7.58
CA ALA A 22 5.38 -7.54 -8.10
C ALA A 22 3.86 -7.75 -8.19
N LEU A 23 3.45 -8.49 -9.22
CA LEU A 23 2.08 -8.98 -9.31
C LEU A 23 1.90 -10.20 -8.39
N GLY A 24 0.68 -10.37 -7.86
CA GLY A 24 0.26 -11.68 -7.36
C GLY A 24 0.29 -12.73 -8.47
N ILE A 25 0.30 -14.00 -8.06
CA ILE A 25 0.37 -15.14 -8.97
C ILE A 25 -0.88 -15.18 -9.85
N VAL A 26 -0.67 -15.29 -11.17
CA VAL A 26 -1.73 -15.52 -12.15
C VAL A 26 -1.71 -17.01 -12.48
N THR A 27 -2.74 -17.73 -12.03
CA THR A 27 -2.83 -19.19 -12.24
C THR A 27 -3.25 -19.56 -13.66
N GLY A 28 -3.90 -18.64 -14.39
CA GLY A 28 -4.61 -18.93 -15.65
C GLY A 28 -5.96 -19.62 -15.44
N ASN A 29 -6.05 -20.56 -14.49
CA ASN A 29 -7.29 -21.25 -14.12
C ASN A 29 -7.33 -21.57 -12.62
N ASN A 30 -8.00 -20.71 -11.83
CA ASN A 30 -8.12 -20.91 -10.38
C ASN A 30 -8.81 -22.22 -10.00
N LYS A 31 -9.79 -22.70 -10.78
CA LYS A 31 -10.53 -23.93 -10.43
C LYS A 31 -9.65 -25.18 -10.51
N GLU A 32 -8.69 -25.18 -11.41
CA GLU A 32 -7.79 -26.31 -11.65
C GLU A 32 -6.56 -26.25 -10.74
N LYS A 33 -6.03 -25.04 -10.47
CA LYS A 33 -4.75 -24.87 -9.76
C LYS A 33 -4.90 -24.67 -8.25
N LEU A 34 -6.10 -24.39 -7.74
CA LEU A 34 -6.32 -24.13 -6.31
C LEU A 34 -7.07 -25.25 -5.62
N HIS A 35 -6.60 -25.59 -4.43
CA HIS A 35 -7.16 -26.63 -3.58
C HIS A 35 -7.86 -25.98 -2.38
N PRO A 36 -9.07 -26.42 -2.01
CA PRO A 36 -9.79 -25.85 -0.85
C PRO A 36 -9.24 -26.36 0.49
N LYS A 37 -8.40 -27.40 0.48
CA LYS A 37 -7.77 -27.99 1.65
C LYS A 37 -6.28 -28.16 1.38
N GLN A 38 -5.49 -28.18 2.45
CA GLN A 38 -4.06 -28.46 2.33
C GLN A 38 -3.85 -29.91 1.93
N GLU A 39 -3.16 -30.11 0.82
CA GLU A 39 -2.74 -31.40 0.30
C GLU A 39 -1.21 -31.51 0.27
N LYS A 40 -0.70 -32.71 -0.03
CA LYS A 40 0.75 -32.93 -0.16
C LYS A 40 1.33 -32.00 -1.24
N ASN A 41 2.46 -31.35 -0.94
CA ASN A 41 3.17 -30.40 -1.81
C ASN A 41 2.42 -29.10 -2.14
N THR A 42 1.34 -28.80 -1.42
CA THR A 42 0.63 -27.51 -1.55
C THR A 42 1.01 -26.56 -0.42
N ILE A 43 0.98 -25.27 -0.72
CA ILE A 43 1.23 -24.18 0.23
C ILE A 43 0.06 -23.19 0.22
N PRO A 44 -0.20 -22.48 1.35
CA PRO A 44 -1.26 -21.48 1.43
C PRO A 44 -1.10 -20.38 0.39
N ILE A 45 -2.21 -19.94 -0.20
CA ILE A 45 -2.27 -18.76 -1.07
C ILE A 45 -3.52 -17.92 -0.78
N PHE A 46 -3.36 -16.61 -0.76
CA PHE A 46 -4.41 -15.68 -0.34
C PHE A 46 -4.97 -14.86 -1.50
N ARG A 47 -6.26 -14.50 -1.40
CA ARG A 47 -6.96 -13.60 -2.34
C ARG A 47 -7.05 -12.20 -1.75
N GLY A 48 -7.39 -11.22 -2.58
CA GLY A 48 -7.67 -9.86 -2.12
C GLY A 48 -8.83 -9.79 -1.11
N SER A 49 -9.77 -10.75 -1.13
CA SER A 49 -10.85 -10.87 -0.14
C SER A 49 -10.36 -11.30 1.25
N ASP A 50 -9.16 -11.85 1.33
CA ASP A 50 -8.59 -12.43 2.55
C ASP A 50 -7.74 -11.39 3.31
N ILE A 51 -7.40 -10.29 2.65
CA ILE A 51 -6.62 -9.17 3.19
C ILE A 51 -7.53 -8.21 3.96
N LEU A 52 -7.15 -7.93 5.20
CA LEU A 52 -7.75 -6.95 6.10
C LEU A 52 -6.71 -5.87 6.42
N LYS A 53 -7.14 -4.71 6.95
CA LYS A 53 -6.19 -3.65 7.36
C LYS A 53 -5.27 -4.12 8.50
N ASP A 54 -5.84 -4.87 9.43
CA ASP A 54 -5.18 -5.29 10.67
C ASP A 54 -4.76 -6.76 10.66
N GLY A 55 -4.82 -7.43 9.51
CA GLY A 55 -4.44 -8.84 9.44
C GLY A 55 -4.81 -9.54 8.15
N LEU A 56 -4.75 -10.87 8.23
CA LEU A 56 -5.03 -11.77 7.13
C LEU A 56 -5.97 -12.86 7.63
N LYS A 57 -6.99 -13.21 6.83
CA LYS A 57 -7.87 -14.33 7.16
C LYS A 57 -7.08 -15.65 7.16
N ALA A 58 -7.62 -16.66 7.83
CA ALA A 58 -7.12 -18.02 7.71
C ALA A 58 -7.14 -18.46 6.22
N PRO A 59 -6.11 -19.22 5.78
CA PRO A 59 -6.05 -19.68 4.40
C PRO A 59 -7.23 -20.59 4.09
N SER A 60 -7.84 -20.37 2.94
CA SER A 60 -8.94 -21.18 2.42
C SER A 60 -8.63 -21.77 1.04
N GLN A 61 -7.43 -21.48 0.51
CA GLN A 61 -6.96 -21.91 -0.79
C GLN A 61 -5.47 -22.27 -0.68
N PHE A 62 -5.08 -23.30 -1.41
CA PHE A 62 -3.72 -23.82 -1.45
C PHE A 62 -3.32 -24.04 -2.91
N ILE A 63 -2.01 -23.95 -3.21
CA ILE A 63 -1.45 -24.10 -4.56
C ILE A 63 -0.20 -24.97 -4.51
N ASN A 64 0.13 -25.67 -5.60
CA ASN A 64 1.38 -26.41 -5.72
C ASN A 64 2.60 -25.50 -5.50
N ALA A 65 3.53 -25.94 -4.66
CA ALA A 65 4.66 -25.11 -4.22
C ALA A 65 5.65 -24.73 -5.33
N ASP A 66 5.71 -25.50 -6.42
CA ASP A 66 6.65 -25.25 -7.53
C ASP A 66 6.18 -24.15 -8.50
N LEU A 67 4.90 -23.77 -8.43
CA LEU A 67 4.25 -22.72 -9.23
C LEU A 67 4.41 -22.87 -10.77
N LYS A 68 4.89 -24.01 -11.27
CA LYS A 68 5.37 -24.18 -12.65
C LYS A 68 4.28 -23.97 -13.70
N ASP A 69 3.06 -24.39 -13.38
CA ASP A 69 1.93 -24.33 -14.32
C ASP A 69 1.12 -23.03 -14.20
N CYS A 70 1.63 -22.03 -13.46
CA CYS A 70 0.97 -20.73 -13.38
C CYS A 70 1.25 -19.91 -14.64
N GLN A 71 0.22 -19.28 -15.18
CA GLN A 71 0.32 -18.40 -16.35
C GLN A 71 1.35 -17.27 -16.16
N GLN A 72 1.43 -16.69 -14.97
CA GLN A 72 2.42 -15.66 -14.66
C GLN A 72 2.84 -15.69 -13.20
N VAL A 73 4.14 -15.66 -12.99
CA VAL A 73 4.81 -15.65 -11.69
C VAL A 73 5.88 -14.55 -11.74
N ALA A 74 5.86 -13.62 -10.79
CA ALA A 74 6.92 -12.61 -10.66
C ALA A 74 8.21 -13.25 -10.11
N PRO A 75 9.37 -12.57 -10.15
CA PRO A 75 10.60 -13.10 -9.57
C PRO A 75 10.41 -13.62 -8.15
N LEU A 76 10.82 -14.87 -7.88
CA LEU A 76 10.61 -15.53 -6.59
C LEU A 76 11.21 -14.75 -5.42
N SER A 77 12.30 -14.01 -5.65
CA SER A 77 12.94 -13.16 -4.66
C SER A 77 12.01 -12.08 -4.09
N LEU A 78 10.99 -11.64 -4.83
CA LEU A 78 10.00 -10.68 -4.34
C LEU A 78 8.93 -11.36 -3.47
N TYR A 79 8.55 -12.61 -3.77
CA TYR A 79 7.66 -13.39 -2.92
C TYR A 79 8.34 -13.81 -1.61
N GLN A 80 9.63 -14.14 -1.70
CA GLN A 80 10.48 -14.57 -0.60
C GLN A 80 11.17 -13.40 0.13
N ALA A 81 10.84 -12.15 -0.21
CA ALA A 81 11.37 -11.00 0.51
C ALA A 81 11.02 -11.10 2.00
N ARG A 82 12.00 -10.79 2.87
CA ARG A 82 11.83 -10.83 4.33
C ARG A 82 10.66 -9.97 4.79
N GLU A 83 10.48 -8.82 4.15
CA GLU A 83 9.38 -7.90 4.38
C GLU A 83 8.83 -7.44 3.04
N LYS A 84 7.51 -7.44 2.90
CA LYS A 84 6.82 -6.88 1.74
C LYS A 84 5.49 -6.27 2.13
N ILE A 85 5.08 -5.23 1.41
CA ILE A 85 3.76 -4.63 1.57
C ILE A 85 2.88 -5.18 0.45
N VAL A 86 1.72 -5.69 0.86
CA VAL A 86 0.76 -6.37 0.02
C VAL A 86 -0.51 -5.53 -0.03
N TYR A 87 -1.19 -5.44 -1.18
CA TYR A 87 -2.36 -4.59 -1.32
C TYR A 87 -3.41 -5.18 -2.26
N LYS A 88 -4.68 -4.90 -1.96
CA LYS A 88 -5.81 -5.32 -2.80
C LYS A 88 -5.73 -4.62 -4.16
N PHE A 89 -5.53 -5.37 -5.23
CA PHE A 89 -5.45 -4.80 -6.57
C PHE A 89 -6.82 -4.36 -7.09
N ILE A 90 -7.84 -5.20 -6.87
CA ILE A 90 -9.23 -4.92 -7.26
C ILE A 90 -9.98 -4.36 -6.06
N SER A 91 -9.89 -3.04 -5.87
CA SER A 91 -10.63 -2.29 -4.85
C SER A 91 -10.66 -0.80 -5.17
N SER A 92 -11.68 -0.10 -4.70
CA SER A 92 -11.67 1.37 -4.57
C SER A 92 -11.20 1.84 -3.19
N LYS A 93 -10.96 0.91 -2.25
CA LYS A 93 -10.45 1.20 -0.92
C LYS A 93 -9.02 0.70 -0.79
N LEU A 94 -8.15 1.59 -0.30
CA LEU A 94 -6.80 1.26 0.10
C LEU A 94 -6.87 0.28 1.26
N VAL A 95 -6.34 -0.91 1.03
CA VAL A 95 -6.16 -1.95 2.04
C VAL A 95 -4.80 -2.58 1.79
N PHE A 96 -3.88 -2.27 2.69
CA PHE A 96 -2.51 -2.73 2.70
C PHE A 96 -2.29 -3.66 3.89
N PHE A 97 -1.49 -4.70 3.68
CA PHE A 97 -1.05 -5.66 4.68
C PHE A 97 0.46 -5.75 4.65
N TYR A 98 1.06 -5.79 5.83
CA TYR A 98 2.49 -5.97 6.00
C TYR A 98 2.76 -7.45 6.17
N ASP A 99 3.46 -8.06 5.22
CA ASP A 99 3.81 -9.46 5.24
C ASP A 99 5.31 -9.64 5.53
N ASN A 100 5.59 -10.39 6.59
CA ASN A 100 6.92 -10.77 7.04
C ASN A 100 7.11 -12.30 7.12
N GLU A 101 6.18 -13.07 6.56
CA GLU A 101 6.20 -14.54 6.56
C GLU A 101 6.24 -15.13 5.14
N GLN A 102 6.64 -14.33 4.15
CA GLN A 102 6.83 -14.78 2.76
C GLN A 102 5.58 -15.43 2.14
N ARG A 103 4.38 -14.95 2.51
CA ARG A 103 3.10 -15.50 2.04
C ARG A 103 2.89 -15.26 0.55
N LEU A 104 2.13 -16.15 -0.09
CA LEU A 104 1.75 -16.05 -1.50
C LEU A 104 0.36 -15.46 -1.69
N PHE A 105 0.19 -14.69 -2.76
CA PHE A 105 -1.07 -14.01 -3.07
C PHE A 105 -1.43 -14.18 -4.54
N LEU A 106 -2.72 -14.35 -4.84
CA LEU A 106 -3.27 -14.34 -6.19
C LEU A 106 -3.32 -12.94 -6.77
N ASN A 107 -3.35 -12.81 -8.10
CA ASN A 107 -3.38 -11.54 -8.85
C ASN A 107 -4.53 -10.56 -8.54
N SER A 108 -5.50 -10.95 -7.71
CA SER A 108 -6.43 -10.03 -7.04
C SER A 108 -5.74 -9.11 -6.00
N THR A 109 -4.46 -9.38 -5.75
CA THR A 109 -3.56 -8.72 -4.82
C THR A 109 -2.21 -8.51 -5.49
N ASN A 110 -1.60 -7.36 -5.27
CA ASN A 110 -0.23 -7.08 -5.70
C ASN A 110 0.63 -6.77 -4.48
N MET A 111 1.94 -6.64 -4.68
CA MET A 111 2.87 -6.35 -3.61
C MET A 111 4.02 -5.46 -4.07
N PHE A 112 4.76 -4.93 -3.10
CA PHE A 112 6.04 -4.30 -3.35
C PHE A 112 6.98 -4.48 -2.16
N VAL A 113 8.27 -4.47 -2.47
CA VAL A 113 9.38 -4.51 -1.52
C VAL A 113 10.07 -3.16 -1.55
N LEU A 114 10.28 -2.54 -0.38
CA LEU A 114 11.00 -1.27 -0.29
C LEU A 114 12.49 -1.48 -0.60
N LYS A 115 13.12 -0.48 -1.21
CA LYS A 115 14.58 -0.45 -1.35
C LYS A 115 15.23 -0.20 0.01
N GLU A 116 16.47 -0.67 0.19
CA GLU A 116 17.22 -0.62 1.46
C GLU A 116 17.29 0.78 2.07
N ASN A 117 17.40 1.83 1.25
CA ASN A 117 17.55 3.22 1.71
C ASN A 117 16.21 3.98 1.83
N PHE A 118 15.07 3.29 1.86
CA PHE A 118 13.80 3.96 2.09
C PHE A 118 13.75 4.52 3.53
N PRO A 119 13.34 5.78 3.75
CA PRO A 119 13.57 6.48 5.02
C PRO A 119 12.68 6.03 6.18
N ILE A 120 11.71 5.15 5.93
CA ILE A 120 10.81 4.59 6.95
C ILE A 120 10.66 3.08 6.75
N ASN A 121 10.37 2.36 7.82
CA ASN A 121 10.17 0.91 7.73
C ASN A 121 8.83 0.56 7.03
N ALA A 122 8.74 -0.69 6.53
CA ALA A 122 7.57 -1.17 5.80
C ALA A 122 6.28 -1.19 6.64
N HIS A 123 6.38 -1.43 7.96
CA HIS A 123 5.23 -1.41 8.85
C HIS A 123 4.63 0.00 8.98
N ALA A 124 5.45 1.02 9.23
CA ALA A 124 5.01 2.42 9.32
C ALA A 124 4.43 2.92 7.98
N LEU A 125 5.04 2.54 6.85
CA LEU A 125 4.49 2.85 5.54
C LEU A 125 3.13 2.18 5.30
N LYS A 126 2.96 0.91 5.70
CA LYS A 126 1.66 0.22 5.60
C LYS A 126 0.57 0.96 6.37
N GLU A 127 0.88 1.41 7.58
CA GLU A 127 -0.05 2.19 8.40
C GLU A 127 -0.42 3.53 7.74
N LEU A 128 0.56 4.26 7.20
CA LEU A 128 0.31 5.47 6.43
C LEU A 128 -0.62 5.21 5.24
N LEU A 129 -0.33 4.18 4.44
CA LEU A 129 -1.12 3.87 3.23
C LEU A 129 -2.55 3.41 3.56
N ASN A 130 -2.79 2.90 4.76
CA ASN A 130 -4.12 2.54 5.26
C ASN A 130 -4.90 3.71 5.90
N SER A 131 -4.27 4.88 6.03
CA SER A 131 -4.85 6.05 6.69
C SER A 131 -5.97 6.69 5.87
N ASP A 132 -6.86 7.43 6.55
CA ASP A 132 -7.97 8.12 5.90
C ASP A 132 -7.46 9.25 5.00
N LEU A 133 -6.37 9.92 5.37
CA LEU A 133 -5.73 10.92 4.52
C LEU A 133 -5.26 10.30 3.20
N MET A 134 -4.58 9.14 3.23
CA MET A 134 -4.14 8.48 1.99
C MET A 134 -5.32 7.99 1.16
N GLN A 135 -6.38 7.49 1.80
CA GLN A 135 -7.63 7.16 1.10
C GLN A 135 -8.24 8.39 0.41
N PHE A 136 -8.30 9.53 1.09
CA PHE A 136 -8.82 10.78 0.56
C PHE A 136 -7.98 11.29 -0.63
N ILE A 137 -6.66 11.27 -0.51
CA ILE A 137 -5.75 11.68 -1.60
C ILE A 137 -5.96 10.77 -2.80
N PHE A 138 -5.97 9.45 -2.59
CA PHE A 138 -6.15 8.47 -3.66
C PHE A 138 -7.48 8.67 -4.38
N GLU A 139 -8.61 8.78 -3.67
CA GLU A 139 -9.93 9.02 -4.28
C GLU A 139 -10.03 10.38 -4.99
N SER A 140 -9.33 11.39 -4.47
CA SER A 140 -9.33 12.74 -5.06
C SER A 140 -8.52 12.79 -6.36
N LEU A 141 -7.47 11.99 -6.48
CA LEU A 141 -6.63 11.88 -7.68
C LEU A 141 -7.20 10.87 -8.69
N PHE A 142 -7.73 9.75 -8.20
CA PHE A 142 -8.05 8.58 -9.00
C PHE A 142 -9.48 8.11 -8.72
N LYS A 143 -10.34 8.17 -9.75
CA LYS A 143 -11.71 7.64 -9.71
C LYS A 143 -11.73 6.22 -10.28
N THR A 144 -11.18 5.27 -9.53
CA THR A 144 -10.91 3.90 -10.01
C THR A 144 -11.37 2.82 -9.03
N HIS A 145 -11.64 1.63 -9.57
CA HIS A 145 -11.89 0.40 -8.79
C HIS A 145 -10.70 -0.58 -8.84
N LYS A 146 -9.56 -0.12 -9.36
CA LYS A 146 -8.29 -0.85 -9.40
C LYS A 146 -7.16 0.05 -8.90
N ILE A 147 -6.32 -0.49 -8.03
CA ILE A 147 -5.16 0.23 -7.47
C ILE A 147 -3.94 -0.13 -8.31
N LEU A 148 -3.51 0.75 -9.22
CA LEU A 148 -2.38 0.47 -10.11
C LEU A 148 -1.07 0.94 -9.47
N ARG A 149 0.05 0.29 -9.85
CA ARG A 149 1.40 0.73 -9.47
C ARG A 149 1.61 2.23 -9.73
N LYS A 150 1.26 2.69 -10.93
CA LYS A 150 1.42 4.09 -11.34
C LYS A 150 0.64 5.06 -10.45
N ASP A 151 -0.49 4.63 -9.87
CA ASP A 151 -1.32 5.46 -9.00
C ASP A 151 -0.66 5.57 -7.62
N LEU A 152 -0.14 4.45 -7.10
CA LEU A 152 0.62 4.41 -5.84
C LEU A 152 1.95 5.18 -5.92
N GLU A 153 2.62 5.15 -7.07
CA GLU A 153 3.85 5.92 -7.32
C GLU A 153 3.64 7.45 -7.35
N CYS A 154 2.39 7.91 -7.41
CA CYS A 154 2.02 9.33 -7.37
C CYS A 154 1.60 9.83 -5.98
N LEU A 155 1.42 8.95 -5.00
CA LEU A 155 0.99 9.37 -3.66
C LEU A 155 2.13 10.09 -2.92
N PRO A 156 1.88 11.27 -2.32
CA PRO A 156 2.89 12.02 -1.59
C PRO A 156 3.11 11.40 -0.21
N LEU A 157 4.36 11.09 0.11
CA LEU A 157 4.78 10.54 1.39
C LEU A 157 5.61 11.58 2.14
N PHE A 158 5.07 12.13 3.23
CA PHE A 158 5.71 13.14 4.08
C PHE A 158 6.51 12.46 5.20
N VAL A 159 7.50 11.67 4.80
CA VAL A 159 8.29 10.77 5.66
C VAL A 159 8.99 11.48 6.82
N GLN A 160 9.24 12.78 6.71
CA GLN A 160 9.81 13.61 7.80
C GLN A 160 8.92 13.67 9.05
N PHE A 161 7.63 13.32 8.93
CA PHE A 161 6.68 13.29 10.05
C PHE A 161 6.36 11.87 10.52
N ILE A 162 7.17 10.89 10.12
CA ILE A 162 7.00 9.46 10.44
C ILE A 162 8.29 8.98 11.10
N ASN A 163 8.14 8.22 12.19
CA ASN A 163 9.25 7.59 12.89
C ASN A 163 9.16 6.06 12.75
N ASN A 164 9.42 5.31 13.83
CA ASN A 164 9.26 3.85 13.82
C ASN A 164 7.80 3.40 13.70
N SER A 165 6.84 4.25 14.08
CA SER A 165 5.41 4.01 13.96
C SER A 165 4.70 5.19 13.29
N PHE A 166 3.45 4.97 12.88
CA PHE A 166 2.61 5.99 12.26
C PHE A 166 1.49 6.41 13.21
N ASP A 167 1.35 7.71 13.43
CA ASP A 167 0.22 8.34 14.12
C ASP A 167 -0.39 9.39 13.19
N GLU A 168 -1.59 9.09 12.65
CA GLU A 168 -2.28 9.99 11.73
C GLU A 168 -2.58 11.36 12.35
N LYS A 169 -2.86 11.44 13.67
CA LYS A 169 -3.14 12.73 14.33
C LYS A 169 -1.91 13.63 14.35
N PHE A 170 -0.76 13.07 14.71
CA PHE A 170 0.52 13.77 14.65
C PHE A 170 0.87 14.15 13.21
N TYR A 171 0.72 13.23 12.27
CA TYR A 171 0.98 13.46 10.85
C TYR A 171 0.16 14.64 10.30
N LEU A 172 -1.16 14.64 10.52
CA LEU A 172 -2.06 15.70 10.09
C LEU A 172 -1.73 17.06 10.73
N LYS A 173 -1.38 17.06 12.03
CA LYS A 173 -1.00 18.30 12.73
C LYS A 173 0.21 18.96 12.06
N ASN A 174 1.25 18.20 11.75
CA ASN A 174 2.47 18.71 11.13
C ASN A 174 2.28 19.12 9.66
N LEU A 175 1.31 18.52 8.96
CA LEU A 175 0.91 18.96 7.62
C LEU A 175 0.02 20.21 7.62
N GLY A 176 -0.34 20.74 8.80
CA GLY A 176 -1.29 21.84 8.89
C GLY A 176 -2.69 21.44 8.43
N ILE A 177 -3.06 20.16 8.52
CA ILE A 177 -4.37 19.63 8.15
C ILE A 177 -5.21 19.34 9.41
N GLU A 178 -6.51 19.52 9.28
CA GLU A 178 -7.51 19.09 10.23
C GLU A 178 -8.46 18.10 9.55
N LYS A 179 -8.72 16.97 10.20
CA LYS A 179 -9.67 15.94 9.76
C LYS A 179 -10.99 16.14 10.50
N LYS A 180 -12.07 16.39 9.76
CA LYS A 180 -13.43 16.49 10.32
C LYS A 180 -14.08 15.11 10.40
N ASP A 181 -13.91 14.32 9.34
CA ASP A 181 -14.30 12.92 9.24
C ASP A 181 -13.38 12.20 8.22
N PRO A 182 -13.51 10.88 8.01
CA PRO A 182 -12.64 10.12 7.09
C PRO A 182 -12.57 10.61 5.64
N LYS A 183 -13.52 11.44 5.18
CA LYS A 183 -13.57 11.96 3.80
C LYS A 183 -13.39 13.47 3.73
N HIS A 184 -13.55 14.20 4.84
CA HIS A 184 -13.48 15.65 4.86
C HIS A 184 -12.29 16.16 5.68
N PHE A 185 -11.37 16.81 4.96
CA PHE A 185 -10.18 17.44 5.50
C PHE A 185 -10.25 18.96 5.25
N THR A 186 -9.53 19.74 6.06
CA THR A 186 -9.41 21.20 5.89
C THR A 186 -8.01 21.67 6.25
N ILE A 187 -7.53 22.76 5.63
CA ILE A 187 -6.25 23.39 6.00
C ILE A 187 -6.46 24.23 7.26
N ARG A 188 -5.57 24.08 8.24
CA ARG A 188 -5.58 24.88 9.48
C ARG A 188 -5.28 26.34 9.16
N LYS A 189 -6.15 27.25 9.61
CA LYS A 189 -6.07 28.70 9.34
C LYS A 189 -4.71 29.33 9.68
N ASN A 190 -4.02 28.83 10.71
CA ASN A 190 -2.75 29.41 11.15
C ASN A 190 -1.51 28.88 10.38
N HIS A 191 -1.65 27.83 9.56
CA HIS A 191 -0.52 27.26 8.81
C HIS A 191 -0.36 27.86 7.40
N ALA A 192 -1.41 28.49 6.87
CA ALA A 192 -1.39 29.13 5.55
C ALA A 192 -0.49 30.37 5.50
N CYS A 193 -0.21 31.00 6.64
CA CYS A 193 0.59 32.24 6.72
C CYS A 193 2.12 31.99 6.75
N CYS A 194 2.58 30.78 7.11
CA CYS A 194 4.02 30.50 7.23
C CYS A 194 4.68 30.08 5.90
N LEU A 195 3.91 29.58 4.93
CA LEU A 195 4.44 29.14 3.62
C LEU A 195 4.69 30.31 2.64
N SER A 196 4.12 31.50 2.89
CA SER A 196 4.37 32.69 2.06
C SER A 196 5.69 33.39 2.39
N PHE A 197 6.36 33.03 3.50
CA PHE A 197 7.59 33.69 3.94
C PHE A 197 8.87 32.88 3.73
N SER A 198 8.78 31.62 3.27
CA SER A 198 9.94 30.73 3.12
C SER A 198 10.58 30.72 1.72
N PHE A 199 10.09 31.52 0.77
CA PHE A 199 10.63 31.64 -0.60
C PHE A 199 11.16 33.06 -0.92
N ARG A 200 11.73 33.74 0.08
CA ARG A 200 12.60 34.91 -0.13
C ARG A 200 13.86 34.73 0.72
N GLY A 201 14.87 34.11 0.12
CA GLY A 201 16.19 33.89 0.68
C GLY A 201 17.09 33.21 -0.34
#